data_AF-A0A8C7UXN9-F1
#
_entry.id   AF-A0A8C7UXN9-F1
#
_cell.length_a   1.000
_cell.length_b   1.000
_cell.length_c   1.000
_cell.angle_alpha   90.00
_cell.angle_beta   90.00
_cell.angle_gamma   90.00
#
_symmetry.space_group_name_H-M   'P 1'
#
loop_
_entity.id
_entity.type
_entity.pdbx_description
1 polymer ?
#
loop_
_entity_poly.entity_id
_entity_poly.type
_entity_poly.pdbx_seq_one_letter_code
_entity_poly.pdbx_strand_id
1 'polypeptide(L)'
;MISVSHFVSALKSTGLWTSDPRLRDCMRHLRQAMRESAGTVMMDQKLFRKCVGANILLLTQAFRRKFIIPDFEVFASNMDQLYYSTQRQEGGHVADYIPQLAKFSPNLWGVSLCTVDGQRHSAGDTKVPFCLQSCVKPLEYAIAVHEIGTEHVHRYVGKEPSGLKFNQLVNAKLLQHKNTVLKGIPSSSLQPNSNKAERFDYVMEYLKKMAGTEYVGFSNATFQSEKETGDRNFAIGYYLKEKKCFPENADMIAALDFYFQLCSIEVTCESGCVMAATLANGGICPITGERVLSAEAVRNTLSLMHSCGMYDFSGQFAFHVGLPAKSGVSGAVLLVVPNIMGIMCWSPPLDRVGNSVRGIHFCQELVSLFNFHNYDNLRHFARKLDPRRLSLDDRNKSVVNLMFAAYSGDVSALRRFALSAVDMEEKDYDSRTGLHVASAEAVFQSFFITAYIALSIRWGNTPLDDARQFGRDGVVSVLTEYQQMYLCNNGSQSKTEDQRKLDSEGCGLS
;
A
#
# COMPACT_ATOMS: atom_id res chain seq x y z
N MET A 1 26.92 14.64 22.75
CA MET A 1 26.14 15.72 22.10
C MET A 1 25.71 15.23 20.72
N ILE A 2 24.56 15.65 20.22
CA ILE A 2 24.02 15.23 18.90
C ILE A 2 23.91 16.47 18.02
N SER A 3 24.44 16.45 16.79
CA SER A 3 24.24 17.57 15.86
C SER A 3 22.78 17.63 15.38
N VAL A 4 22.22 18.84 15.25
CA VAL A 4 20.86 19.04 14.71
C VAL A 4 20.68 18.39 13.33
N SER A 5 21.70 18.48 12.45
CA SER A 5 21.66 17.88 11.11
C SER A 5 21.49 16.35 11.16
N HIS A 6 22.29 15.68 12.00
CA HIS A 6 22.17 14.23 12.21
C HIS A 6 20.79 13.84 12.77
N PHE A 7 20.24 14.59 13.73
CA PHE A 7 18.89 14.34 14.25
C PHE A 7 17.82 14.46 13.15
N VAL A 8 17.86 15.52 12.34
CA VAL A 8 16.91 15.73 11.24
C VAL A 8 17.06 14.66 10.16
N SER A 9 18.29 14.23 9.86
CA SER A 9 18.55 13.14 8.92
C SER A 9 17.97 11.81 9.43
N ALA A 10 18.22 11.49 10.70
CA ALA A 10 17.67 10.29 11.34
C ALA A 10 16.15 10.35 11.48
N LEU A 11 15.55 11.54 11.62
CA LEU A 11 14.11 11.70 11.60
C LEU A 11 13.54 11.41 10.20
N LYS A 12 14.17 11.93 9.15
CA LYS A 12 13.75 11.69 7.75
C LYS A 12 13.85 10.21 7.36
N SER A 13 14.85 9.48 7.85
CA SER A 13 14.98 8.03 7.59
C SER A 13 13.83 7.21 8.19
N THR A 14 13.08 7.74 9.16
CA THR A 14 11.84 7.11 9.66
C THR A 14 10.66 7.26 8.70
N GLY A 15 10.80 8.09 7.65
CA GLY A 15 9.75 8.44 6.70
C GLY A 15 8.93 9.68 7.09
N LEU A 16 9.12 10.24 8.29
CA LEU A 16 8.45 11.48 8.68
C LEU A 16 9.06 12.69 7.96
N TRP A 17 8.19 13.57 7.49
CA TRP A 17 8.61 14.84 6.91
C TRP A 17 8.79 15.92 7.98
N THR A 18 9.73 16.82 7.77
CA THR A 18 9.95 17.98 8.66
C THR A 18 8.81 19.00 8.63
N SER A 19 7.91 18.88 7.67
CA SER A 19 6.68 19.68 7.55
C SER A 19 5.49 19.06 8.28
N ASP A 20 5.63 17.87 8.90
CA ASP A 20 4.55 17.22 9.63
C ASP A 20 3.99 18.16 10.72
N PRO A 21 2.68 18.49 10.70
CA PRO A 21 2.05 19.34 11.69
C PRO A 21 2.28 18.89 13.14
N ARG A 22 2.36 17.57 13.38
CA ARG A 22 2.61 16.99 14.71
C ARG A 22 4.05 17.18 15.18
N LEU A 23 4.97 17.63 14.33
CA LEU A 23 6.36 17.95 14.66
C LEU A 23 6.64 19.47 14.72
N ARG A 24 5.61 20.31 14.56
CA ARG A 24 5.74 21.77 14.44
C ARG A 24 6.53 22.40 15.60
N ASP A 25 6.23 22.04 16.84
CA ASP A 25 6.90 22.61 18.01
C ASP A 25 8.38 22.18 18.10
N CYS A 26 8.66 20.90 17.85
CA CYS A 26 10.02 20.39 17.76
C CYS A 26 10.84 21.14 16.70
N MET A 27 10.31 21.24 15.49
CA MET A 27 11.00 21.93 14.39
C MET A 27 11.15 23.44 14.66
N ARG A 28 10.21 24.08 15.36
CA ARG A 28 10.32 25.47 15.80
C ARG A 28 11.47 25.65 16.79
N HIS A 29 11.56 24.81 17.82
CA HIS A 29 12.64 24.90 18.82
C HIS A 29 14.02 24.61 18.19
N LEU A 30 14.10 23.63 17.28
CA LEU A 30 15.34 23.35 16.55
C LEU A 30 15.78 24.55 15.70
N ARG A 31 14.87 25.17 14.95
CA ARG A 31 15.16 26.37 14.14
C ARG A 31 15.59 27.55 15.02
N GLN A 32 14.97 27.72 16.19
CA GLN A 32 15.36 28.76 17.13
C GLN A 32 16.80 28.55 17.63
N ALA A 33 17.14 27.33 18.07
CA ALA A 33 18.49 27.01 18.52
C ALA A 33 19.55 27.20 17.42
N MET A 34 19.20 26.91 16.17
CA MET A 34 20.04 27.17 14.99
C MET A 34 20.27 28.66 14.72
N ARG A 35 19.30 29.53 15.02
CA ARG A 35 19.45 30.99 14.83
C ARG A 35 20.29 31.63 15.94
N GLU A 36 20.24 31.09 17.14
CA GLU A 36 20.96 31.60 18.31
C GLU A 36 22.46 31.22 18.32
N SER A 37 22.89 30.32 17.42
CA SER A 37 24.26 29.80 17.39
C SER A 37 24.99 30.18 16.10
N ALA A 38 26.23 30.66 16.21
CA ALA A 38 27.13 30.86 15.07
C ALA A 38 27.85 29.55 14.72
N GLY A 39 27.18 28.65 13.99
CA GLY A 39 27.78 27.41 13.46
C GLY A 39 26.94 26.15 13.65
N THR A 40 27.56 24.98 13.47
CA THR A 40 26.89 23.68 13.65
C THR A 40 26.42 23.50 15.09
N VAL A 41 25.10 23.47 15.29
CA VAL A 41 24.51 23.32 16.63
C VAL A 41 24.64 21.89 17.11
N MET A 42 25.35 21.74 18.24
CA MET A 42 25.44 20.51 18.99
C MET A 42 24.44 20.55 20.15
N MET A 43 23.51 19.60 20.15
CA MET A 43 22.50 19.46 21.18
C MET A 43 23.07 18.67 22.36
N ASP A 44 23.09 19.32 23.52
CA ASP A 44 23.25 18.67 24.81
C ASP A 44 21.92 18.06 25.29
N GLN A 45 21.93 17.39 26.45
CA GLN A 45 20.74 16.71 26.96
C GLN A 45 19.60 17.69 27.28
N LYS A 46 19.92 18.91 27.74
CA LYS A 46 18.92 19.92 28.10
C LYS A 46 18.24 20.49 26.86
N LEU A 47 19.02 20.86 25.85
CA LEU A 47 18.51 21.35 24.57
C LEU A 47 17.71 20.25 23.85
N PHE A 48 18.18 19.00 23.85
CA PHE A 48 17.43 17.89 23.30
C PHE A 48 16.05 17.76 23.95
N ARG A 49 15.98 17.70 25.29
CA ARG A 49 14.70 17.62 26.03
C ARG A 49 13.76 18.80 25.72
N LYS A 50 14.29 20.02 25.64
CA LYS A 50 13.53 21.22 25.27
C LYS A 50 12.95 21.11 23.85
N CYS A 51 13.73 20.59 22.89
CA CYS A 51 13.28 20.47 21.50
C CYS A 51 12.23 19.37 21.34
N VAL A 52 12.43 18.18 21.92
CA VAL A 52 11.56 17.03 21.66
C VAL A 52 10.35 16.92 22.59
N GLY A 53 10.33 17.65 23.71
CA GLY A 53 9.39 17.42 24.81
C GLY A 53 7.91 17.38 24.40
N ALA A 54 7.47 18.30 23.56
CA ALA A 54 6.08 18.36 23.09
C ALA A 54 5.68 17.21 22.14
N ASN A 55 6.65 16.59 21.47
CA ASN A 55 6.42 15.62 20.39
C ASN A 55 7.06 14.25 20.70
N ILE A 56 7.42 14.01 21.97
CA ILE A 56 8.23 12.86 22.39
C ILE A 56 7.54 11.52 22.12
N LEU A 57 6.21 11.44 22.21
CA LEU A 57 5.48 10.19 21.98
C LEU A 57 5.63 9.73 20.52
N LEU A 58 5.39 10.64 19.56
CA LEU A 58 5.56 10.36 18.13
C LEU A 58 7.01 10.02 17.79
N LEU A 59 7.96 10.81 18.30
CA LEU A 59 9.40 10.55 18.08
C LEU A 59 9.84 9.21 18.70
N THR A 60 9.27 8.83 19.84
CA THR A 60 9.55 7.52 20.46
C THR A 60 9.05 6.38 19.59
N GLN A 61 7.87 6.51 18.98
CA GLN A 61 7.37 5.51 18.03
C GLN A 61 8.26 5.43 16.78
N ALA A 62 8.64 6.58 16.22
CA ALA A 62 9.49 6.69 15.04
C ALA A 62 10.85 6.00 15.26
N PHE A 63 11.61 6.43 16.28
CA PHE A 63 12.96 5.91 16.51
C PHE A 63 13.01 4.49 17.07
N ARG A 64 11.93 4.01 17.69
CA ARG A 64 11.82 2.60 18.14
C ARG A 64 11.27 1.67 17.06
N ARG A 65 11.14 2.15 15.81
CA ARG A 65 10.61 1.37 14.68
C ARG A 65 9.24 0.76 14.99
N LYS A 66 8.37 1.52 15.67
CA LYS A 66 7.01 1.11 16.04
C LYS A 66 5.95 1.56 15.05
N PHE A 67 6.34 2.26 13.98
CA PHE A 67 5.43 2.57 12.89
C PHE A 67 5.04 1.31 12.12
N ILE A 68 3.90 1.40 11.44
CA ILE A 68 3.30 0.35 10.64
C ILE A 68 4.23 -0.17 9.55
N ILE A 69 5.17 0.67 9.08
CA ILE A 69 6.29 0.25 8.24
C ILE A 69 7.60 0.58 8.99
N PRO A 70 8.20 -0.39 9.68
CA PRO A 70 9.41 -0.18 10.49
C PRO A 70 10.65 0.23 9.66
N ASP A 71 10.90 -0.46 8.55
CA ASP A 71 12.07 -0.28 7.68
C ASP A 71 11.69 0.57 6.45
N PHE A 72 11.34 1.84 6.69
CA PHE A 72 10.74 2.71 5.67
C PHE A 72 11.65 3.04 4.48
N GLU A 73 12.97 3.19 4.67
CA GLU A 73 13.89 3.47 3.56
C GLU A 73 13.92 2.34 2.52
N VAL A 74 13.92 1.09 2.98
CA VAL A 74 13.87 -0.09 2.09
C VAL A 74 12.53 -0.13 1.36
N PHE A 75 11.44 0.12 2.09
CA PHE A 75 10.11 0.19 1.49
C PHE A 75 10.03 1.31 0.44
N ALA A 76 10.52 2.51 0.73
CA ALA A 76 10.57 3.64 -0.21
C ALA A 76 11.38 3.30 -1.47
N SER A 77 12.53 2.63 -1.33
CA SER A 77 13.32 2.17 -2.47
C SER A 77 12.56 1.16 -3.35
N ASN A 78 11.75 0.27 -2.76
CA ASN A 78 10.90 -0.63 -3.53
C ASN A 78 9.81 0.14 -4.28
N MET A 79 9.23 1.17 -3.65
CA MET A 79 8.23 2.03 -4.30
C MET A 79 8.82 2.81 -5.48
N ASP A 80 10.08 3.24 -5.39
CA ASP A 80 10.79 3.86 -6.52
C ASP A 80 10.98 2.87 -7.68
N GLN A 81 11.31 1.61 -7.39
CA GLN A 81 11.42 0.57 -8.44
C GLN A 81 10.09 0.35 -9.17
N LEU A 82 8.98 0.28 -8.43
CA LEU A 82 7.63 0.18 -9.01
C LEU A 82 7.30 1.42 -9.87
N TYR A 83 7.69 2.61 -9.40
CA TYR A 83 7.52 3.85 -10.16
C TYR A 83 8.28 3.79 -11.49
N TYR A 84 9.57 3.44 -11.48
CA TYR A 84 10.39 3.38 -12.69
C TYR A 84 10.00 2.27 -13.65
N SER A 85 9.51 1.13 -13.14
CA SER A 85 8.97 0.03 -13.98
C SER A 85 7.74 0.52 -14.76
N THR A 86 6.80 1.15 -14.06
CA THR A 86 5.51 1.58 -14.61
C THR A 86 5.60 2.84 -15.46
N GLN A 87 6.64 3.68 -15.25
CA GLN A 87 6.93 4.84 -16.10
C GLN A 87 7.09 4.46 -17.58
N ARG A 88 7.59 3.25 -17.86
CA ARG A 88 7.82 2.73 -19.23
C ARG A 88 6.54 2.40 -20.00
N GLN A 89 5.38 2.43 -19.35
CA GLN A 89 4.11 2.25 -20.04
C GLN A 89 3.79 3.53 -20.83
N GLU A 90 3.74 3.39 -22.16
CA GLU A 90 3.44 4.48 -23.11
C GLU A 90 2.03 4.40 -23.71
N GLY A 91 1.24 3.41 -23.30
CA GLY A 91 -0.12 3.21 -23.78
C GLY A 91 -1.12 4.22 -23.22
N GLY A 92 -2.29 4.28 -23.87
CA GLY A 92 -3.44 5.10 -23.46
C GLY A 92 -3.53 6.43 -24.19
N HIS A 93 -4.60 7.17 -23.90
CA HIS A 93 -4.88 8.48 -24.49
C HIS A 93 -5.29 9.47 -23.40
N VAL A 94 -4.78 10.70 -23.49
CA VAL A 94 -5.18 11.80 -22.59
C VAL A 94 -6.65 12.12 -22.87
N ALA A 95 -7.43 12.35 -21.82
CA ALA A 95 -8.81 12.80 -21.96
C ALA A 95 -8.84 14.17 -22.66
N ASP A 96 -9.48 14.25 -23.82
CA ASP A 96 -9.46 15.41 -24.72
C ASP A 96 -10.85 16.01 -24.98
N TYR A 97 -11.90 15.47 -24.36
CA TYR A 97 -13.27 15.98 -24.50
C TYR A 97 -13.47 17.39 -23.94
N ILE A 98 -12.57 17.85 -23.05
CA ILE A 98 -12.46 19.25 -22.63
C ILE A 98 -11.02 19.76 -22.76
N PRO A 99 -10.80 21.04 -23.13
CA PRO A 99 -9.46 21.60 -23.33
C PRO A 99 -8.57 21.56 -22.09
N GLN A 100 -9.13 21.61 -20.88
CA GLN A 100 -8.36 21.66 -19.63
C GLN A 100 -7.66 20.34 -19.34
N LEU A 101 -8.29 19.20 -19.68
CA LEU A 101 -7.67 17.89 -19.54
C LEU A 101 -6.68 17.61 -20.68
N ALA A 102 -7.01 18.05 -21.91
CA ALA A 102 -6.16 17.88 -23.09
C ALA A 102 -4.79 18.58 -22.97
N LYS A 103 -4.67 19.59 -22.11
CA LYS A 103 -3.42 20.35 -21.86
C LYS A 103 -2.36 19.53 -21.13
N PHE A 104 -2.73 18.48 -20.40
CA PHE A 104 -1.75 17.72 -19.65
C PHE A 104 -0.89 16.85 -20.58
N SER A 105 0.42 16.90 -20.36
CA SER A 105 1.35 16.08 -21.14
C SER A 105 1.16 14.58 -20.82
N PRO A 106 1.16 13.70 -21.83
CA PRO A 106 1.07 12.25 -21.62
C PRO A 106 2.28 11.68 -20.86
N ASN A 107 3.38 12.43 -20.78
CA ASN A 107 4.60 12.02 -20.10
C ASN A 107 4.57 12.23 -18.58
N LEU A 108 3.53 12.90 -18.06
CA LEU A 108 3.40 13.15 -16.63
C LEU A 108 3.10 11.85 -15.88
N TRP A 109 3.88 11.59 -14.83
CA TRP A 109 3.71 10.44 -13.97
C TRP A 109 4.17 10.76 -12.54
N GLY A 110 3.23 10.75 -11.60
CA GLY A 110 3.48 10.98 -10.19
C GLY A 110 2.87 9.89 -9.30
N VAL A 111 3.59 9.49 -8.26
CA VAL A 111 3.12 8.60 -7.20
C VAL A 111 3.50 9.17 -5.85
N SER A 112 2.52 9.31 -4.96
CA SER A 112 2.76 9.67 -3.56
C SER A 112 2.08 8.68 -2.64
N LEU A 113 2.71 8.38 -1.51
CA LEU A 113 2.17 7.55 -0.45
C LEU A 113 2.23 8.24 0.92
N CYS A 114 1.28 7.91 1.78
CA CYS A 114 1.24 8.30 3.17
C CYS A 114 0.76 7.13 4.03
N THR A 115 1.54 6.71 5.03
CA THR A 115 1.13 5.66 5.97
C THR A 115 0.16 6.21 7.01
N VAL A 116 -0.54 5.31 7.72
CA VAL A 116 -1.43 5.70 8.82
C VAL A 116 -0.69 6.37 9.99
N ASP A 117 0.63 6.19 10.09
CA ASP A 117 1.49 6.87 11.06
C ASP A 117 2.07 8.19 10.57
N GLY A 118 1.81 8.56 9.30
CA GLY A 118 2.29 9.79 8.68
C GLY A 118 3.66 9.70 8.00
N GLN A 119 4.20 8.49 7.78
CA GLN A 119 5.39 8.30 6.96
C GLN A 119 5.03 8.57 5.49
N ARG A 120 5.87 9.31 4.75
CA ARG A 120 5.56 9.78 3.40
C ARG A 120 6.72 9.61 2.45
N HIS A 121 6.41 9.22 1.22
CA HIS A 121 7.36 9.11 0.11
C HIS A 121 6.67 9.46 -1.21
N SER A 122 7.42 10.06 -2.13
CA SER A 122 6.90 10.61 -3.37
C SER A 122 7.93 10.45 -4.50
N ALA A 123 7.47 10.03 -5.68
CA ALA A 123 8.29 9.86 -6.88
C ALA A 123 7.59 10.45 -8.11
N GLY A 124 8.34 11.19 -8.94
CA GLY A 124 7.85 11.80 -10.18
C GLY A 124 7.15 13.15 -10.01
N ASP A 125 6.15 13.41 -10.87
CA ASP A 125 5.44 14.69 -11.00
C ASP A 125 4.40 14.91 -9.89
N THR A 126 4.78 14.75 -8.63
CA THR A 126 3.85 14.62 -7.49
C THR A 126 3.23 15.94 -7.03
N LYS A 127 3.83 17.07 -7.40
CA LYS A 127 3.45 18.42 -6.97
C LYS A 127 2.62 19.18 -8.00
N VAL A 128 2.41 18.59 -9.17
CA VAL A 128 1.57 19.18 -10.22
C VAL A 128 0.10 19.10 -9.77
N PRO A 129 -0.63 20.22 -9.70
CA PRO A 129 -2.06 20.20 -9.42
C PRO A 129 -2.86 19.60 -10.57
N PHE A 130 -3.85 18.78 -10.25
CA PHE A 130 -4.80 18.22 -11.21
C PHE A 130 -6.19 18.10 -10.58
N CYS A 131 -7.25 18.13 -11.40
CA CYS A 131 -8.61 17.96 -10.92
C CYS A 131 -8.85 16.51 -10.43
N LEU A 132 -9.46 16.34 -9.26
CA LEU A 132 -9.83 15.03 -8.70
C LEU A 132 -10.78 14.26 -9.62
N GLN A 133 -11.67 14.98 -10.32
CA GLN A 133 -12.68 14.36 -11.15
C GLN A 133 -13.46 13.32 -10.34
N SER A 134 -13.67 12.13 -10.89
CA SER A 134 -14.43 11.07 -10.21
C SER A 134 -13.79 10.53 -8.92
N CYS A 135 -12.55 10.89 -8.59
CA CYS A 135 -11.93 10.56 -7.30
C CYS A 135 -12.58 11.29 -6.11
N VAL A 136 -13.33 12.38 -6.34
CA VAL A 136 -14.05 13.10 -5.26
C VAL A 136 -15.26 12.33 -4.73
N LYS A 137 -15.88 11.49 -5.56
CA LYS A 137 -17.11 10.75 -5.27
C LYS A 137 -17.08 9.92 -3.97
N PRO A 138 -16.03 9.10 -3.68
CA PRO A 138 -15.95 8.39 -2.41
C PRO A 138 -15.82 9.34 -1.21
N LEU A 139 -15.14 10.48 -1.36
CA LEU A 139 -14.96 11.47 -0.30
C LEU A 139 -16.30 12.15 0.02
N GLU A 140 -17.02 12.55 -1.01
CA GLU A 140 -18.38 13.11 -0.91
C GLU A 140 -19.35 12.13 -0.23
N TYR A 141 -19.34 10.86 -0.62
CA TYR A 141 -20.14 9.83 0.02
C TYR A 141 -19.77 9.64 1.49
N ALA A 142 -18.47 9.63 1.82
CA ALA A 142 -18.02 9.51 3.20
C ALA A 142 -18.51 10.68 4.07
N ILE A 143 -18.44 11.92 3.56
CA ILE A 143 -18.96 13.11 4.24
C ILE A 143 -20.48 12.98 4.44
N ALA A 144 -21.23 12.55 3.41
CA ALA A 144 -22.67 12.37 3.53
C ALA A 144 -23.03 11.31 4.59
N VAL A 145 -22.38 10.15 4.58
CA VAL A 145 -22.63 9.12 5.61
C VAL A 145 -22.22 9.62 7.01
N HIS A 146 -21.14 10.41 7.11
CA HIS A 146 -20.70 10.97 8.38
C HIS A 146 -21.75 11.91 8.98
N GLU A 147 -22.35 12.78 8.17
CA GLU A 147 -23.28 13.81 8.62
C GLU A 147 -24.70 13.29 8.89
N ILE A 148 -25.25 12.51 7.96
CA ILE A 148 -26.68 12.14 7.98
C ILE A 148 -26.93 10.64 8.13
N GLY A 149 -25.86 9.84 8.24
CA GLY A 149 -25.93 8.41 8.52
C GLY A 149 -26.21 7.53 7.29
N THR A 150 -25.75 6.28 7.38
CA THR A 150 -25.86 5.28 6.30
C THR A 150 -27.30 5.05 5.84
N GLU A 151 -28.22 4.90 6.80
CA GLU A 151 -29.61 4.61 6.50
C GLU A 151 -30.27 5.72 5.68
N HIS A 152 -29.97 6.98 5.98
CA HIS A 152 -30.53 8.10 5.23
C HIS A 152 -29.96 8.15 3.81
N VAL A 153 -28.63 8.08 3.65
CA VAL A 153 -27.96 8.13 2.34
C VAL A 153 -28.46 7.00 1.43
N HIS A 154 -28.61 5.78 1.98
CA HIS A 154 -29.02 4.62 1.20
C HIS A 154 -30.53 4.52 0.91
N ARG A 155 -31.34 5.48 1.40
CA ARG A 155 -32.69 5.68 0.84
C ARG A 155 -32.64 6.17 -0.60
N TYR A 156 -31.56 6.82 -1.00
CA TYR A 156 -31.43 7.44 -2.33
C TYR A 156 -30.39 6.76 -3.22
N VAL A 157 -29.38 6.12 -2.63
CA VAL A 157 -28.27 5.48 -3.36
C VAL A 157 -28.13 4.01 -2.96
N GLY A 158 -27.95 3.13 -3.92
CA GLY A 158 -27.76 1.69 -3.72
C GLY A 158 -26.38 1.33 -3.17
N LYS A 159 -26.19 0.05 -2.86
CA LYS A 159 -24.95 -0.49 -2.26
C LYS A 159 -24.19 -1.44 -3.20
N GLU A 160 -24.76 -1.73 -4.37
CA GLU A 160 -24.28 -2.78 -5.26
C GLU A 160 -23.75 -2.21 -6.58
N PRO A 161 -22.77 -2.88 -7.20
CA PRO A 161 -22.33 -2.53 -8.53
C PRO A 161 -23.48 -2.71 -9.53
N SER A 162 -23.52 -1.86 -10.57
CA SER A 162 -24.56 -1.91 -11.59
C SER A 162 -24.47 -3.15 -12.49
N GLY A 163 -23.28 -3.75 -12.63
CA GLY A 163 -23.02 -4.83 -13.59
C GLY A 163 -23.14 -4.40 -15.07
N LEU A 164 -23.32 -3.11 -15.34
CA LEU A 164 -23.50 -2.55 -16.67
C LEU A 164 -22.34 -1.65 -17.04
N LYS A 165 -22.09 -1.52 -18.35
CA LYS A 165 -21.07 -0.61 -18.87
C LYS A 165 -21.36 0.83 -18.43
N PHE A 166 -20.31 1.56 -18.03
CA PHE A 166 -20.39 2.95 -17.57
C PHE A 166 -21.16 3.85 -18.54
N ASN A 167 -21.11 3.55 -19.84
CA ASN A 167 -21.75 4.31 -20.92
C ASN A 167 -23.24 4.01 -21.15
N GLN A 168 -23.83 3.04 -20.46
CA GLN A 168 -25.26 2.77 -20.62
C GLN A 168 -26.11 3.77 -19.82
N LEU A 169 -27.20 4.23 -20.44
CA LEU A 169 -28.22 5.05 -19.80
C LEU A 169 -28.93 4.24 -18.71
N VAL A 170 -29.31 4.91 -17.62
CA VAL A 170 -30.01 4.31 -16.48
C VAL A 170 -31.35 3.77 -16.99
N ASN A 171 -31.54 2.45 -16.99
CA ASN A 171 -32.84 1.83 -17.29
C ASN A 171 -33.72 1.80 -16.02
N ALA A 172 -35.04 1.78 -16.19
CA ALA A 172 -36.04 1.74 -15.12
C ALA A 172 -35.81 0.61 -14.10
N LYS A 173 -35.25 -0.54 -14.54
CA LYS A 173 -34.86 -1.66 -13.65
C LYS A 173 -33.72 -1.31 -12.69
N LEU A 174 -32.76 -0.46 -13.06
CA LEU A 174 -31.65 -0.06 -12.17
C LEU A 174 -32.10 0.87 -11.05
N LEU A 175 -33.11 1.70 -11.30
CA LEU A 175 -33.73 2.52 -10.26
C LEU A 175 -34.49 1.67 -9.25
N GLN A 176 -35.03 0.53 -9.66
CA GLN A 176 -35.74 -0.42 -8.78
C GLN A 176 -34.82 -1.04 -7.72
N HIS A 177 -33.50 -1.11 -7.96
CA HIS A 177 -32.49 -1.52 -6.97
C HIS A 177 -31.69 -0.33 -6.41
N LYS A 178 -32.03 0.90 -6.81
CA LYS A 178 -31.27 2.12 -6.49
C LYS A 178 -29.79 2.02 -6.87
N ASN A 179 -29.41 1.14 -7.82
CA ASN A 179 -28.01 0.81 -8.17
C ASN A 179 -27.24 1.94 -8.90
N THR A 180 -27.69 3.19 -8.75
CA THR A 180 -26.97 4.38 -9.14
C THR A 180 -25.89 4.70 -8.11
N VAL A 181 -24.83 3.90 -8.09
CA VAL A 181 -23.61 4.26 -7.36
C VAL A 181 -23.09 5.60 -7.93
N LEU A 182 -23.17 6.65 -7.11
CA LEU A 182 -22.41 7.91 -7.22
C LEU A 182 -22.68 8.82 -8.44
N LYS A 183 -23.95 9.17 -8.71
CA LYS A 183 -24.30 10.17 -9.72
C LYS A 183 -25.08 11.38 -9.15
N GLY A 184 -24.47 12.09 -8.19
CA GLY A 184 -24.89 13.45 -7.76
C GLY A 184 -25.98 13.54 -6.67
N ILE A 185 -26.52 12.42 -6.20
CA ILE A 185 -27.54 12.43 -5.13
C ILE A 185 -26.97 12.74 -3.75
N PRO A 186 -25.80 12.19 -3.32
CA PRO A 186 -25.21 12.56 -2.03
C PRO A 186 -24.93 14.06 -1.94
N SER A 187 -24.51 14.69 -3.06
CA SER A 187 -24.23 16.11 -3.15
C SER A 187 -25.46 16.91 -2.75
N SER A 188 -26.65 16.50 -3.24
CA SER A 188 -27.92 17.18 -2.97
C SER A 188 -28.35 17.13 -1.50
N SER A 189 -27.95 16.09 -0.76
CA SER A 189 -28.29 15.89 0.66
C SER A 189 -27.34 16.58 1.64
N LEU A 190 -26.17 17.03 1.19
CA LEU A 190 -25.20 17.75 2.02
C LEU A 190 -25.64 19.21 2.22
N GLN A 191 -25.87 19.59 3.47
CA GLN A 191 -26.27 20.95 3.89
C GLN A 191 -27.46 21.51 3.06
N PRO A 192 -28.64 20.89 3.14
CA PRO A 192 -29.77 21.19 2.24
C PRO A 192 -30.36 22.60 2.43
N ASN A 193 -30.15 23.22 3.59
CA ASN A 193 -30.65 24.56 3.92
C ASN A 193 -29.63 25.68 3.62
N SER A 194 -28.42 25.33 3.19
CA SER A 194 -27.34 26.28 2.91
C SER A 194 -27.33 26.70 1.44
N ASN A 195 -26.78 27.88 1.17
CA ASN A 195 -26.61 28.34 -0.20
C ASN A 195 -25.46 27.58 -0.92
N LYS A 196 -25.35 27.73 -2.24
CA LYS A 196 -24.36 27.00 -3.06
C LYS A 196 -22.92 27.22 -2.59
N ALA A 197 -22.56 28.44 -2.17
CA ALA A 197 -21.21 28.77 -1.74
C ALA A 197 -20.87 28.11 -0.40
N GLU A 198 -21.78 28.21 0.57
CA GLU A 198 -21.63 27.58 1.89
C GLU A 198 -21.44 26.07 1.79
N ARG A 199 -22.19 25.40 0.90
CA ARG A 199 -22.06 23.96 0.65
C ARG A 199 -20.69 23.59 0.10
N PHE A 200 -20.15 24.41 -0.79
CA PHE A 200 -18.82 24.22 -1.35
C PHE A 200 -17.73 24.43 -0.32
N ASP A 201 -17.80 25.52 0.45
CA ASP A 201 -16.86 25.80 1.54
C ASP A 201 -16.85 24.68 2.59
N TYR A 202 -18.03 24.15 2.90
CA TYR A 202 -18.19 23.04 3.82
C TYR A 202 -17.47 21.76 3.34
N VAL A 203 -17.66 21.35 2.08
CA VAL A 203 -16.94 20.19 1.54
C VAL A 203 -15.43 20.47 1.44
N MET A 204 -15.04 21.67 1.04
CA MET A 204 -13.63 22.07 0.98
C MET A 204 -12.96 22.00 2.36
N GLU A 205 -13.66 22.34 3.44
CA GLU A 205 -13.15 22.21 4.81
C GLU A 205 -12.87 20.74 5.16
N TYR A 206 -13.81 19.83 4.86
CA TYR A 206 -13.60 18.40 5.04
C TYR A 206 -12.39 17.89 4.25
N LEU A 207 -12.28 18.26 2.97
CA LEU A 207 -11.15 17.83 2.14
C LEU A 207 -9.82 18.37 2.67
N LYS A 208 -9.77 19.62 3.14
CA LYS A 208 -8.57 20.20 3.78
C LYS A 208 -8.19 19.49 5.07
N LYS A 209 -9.17 19.10 5.89
CA LYS A 209 -8.95 18.28 7.10
C LYS A 209 -8.42 16.89 6.75
N MET A 210 -9.01 16.22 5.75
CA MET A 210 -8.54 14.92 5.25
C MET A 210 -7.13 14.99 4.65
N ALA A 211 -6.77 16.10 4.00
CA ALA A 211 -5.45 16.33 3.44
C ALA A 211 -4.42 16.82 4.47
N GLY A 212 -4.82 17.06 5.72
CA GLY A 212 -3.95 17.59 6.77
C GLY A 212 -3.34 18.94 6.41
N THR A 213 -4.17 19.84 5.86
CA THR A 213 -3.86 21.20 5.39
C THR A 213 -2.85 21.32 4.24
N GLU A 214 -2.58 20.20 3.54
CA GLU A 214 -1.91 20.20 2.23
C GLU A 214 -2.79 20.86 1.15
N TYR A 215 -2.25 20.98 -0.07
CA TYR A 215 -2.92 21.66 -1.18
C TYR A 215 -4.28 21.04 -1.55
N VAL A 216 -5.34 21.84 -1.43
CA VAL A 216 -6.68 21.57 -1.96
C VAL A 216 -7.17 22.86 -2.64
N GLY A 217 -7.24 22.83 -3.96
CA GLY A 217 -7.58 23.95 -4.82
C GLY A 217 -8.90 23.76 -5.58
N PHE A 218 -9.16 24.65 -6.54
CA PHE A 218 -10.36 24.59 -7.37
C PHE A 218 -10.10 25.19 -8.75
N SER A 219 -10.47 24.46 -9.80
CA SER A 219 -10.35 24.92 -11.17
C SER A 219 -11.68 25.43 -11.71
N ASN A 220 -11.90 26.74 -11.68
CA ASN A 220 -13.08 27.33 -12.29
C ASN A 220 -13.12 27.07 -13.82
N ALA A 221 -11.96 26.99 -14.47
CA ALA A 221 -11.88 26.72 -15.90
C ALA A 221 -12.40 25.31 -16.24
N THR A 222 -11.99 24.29 -15.50
CA THR A 222 -12.51 22.93 -15.68
C THR A 222 -13.99 22.87 -15.34
N PHE A 223 -14.43 23.55 -14.28
CA PHE A 223 -15.83 23.61 -13.88
C PHE A 223 -16.74 24.13 -15.00
N GLN A 224 -16.38 25.25 -15.64
CA GLN A 224 -17.18 25.79 -16.74
C GLN A 224 -17.21 24.84 -17.94
N SER A 225 -16.06 24.28 -18.34
CA SER A 225 -16.02 23.36 -19.47
C SER A 225 -16.77 22.06 -19.20
N GLU A 226 -16.64 21.45 -18.02
CA GLU A 226 -17.42 20.26 -17.62
C GLU A 226 -18.92 20.53 -17.61
N LYS A 227 -19.33 21.74 -17.21
CA LYS A 227 -20.73 22.15 -17.22
C LYS A 227 -21.24 22.34 -18.64
N GLU A 228 -20.48 23.01 -19.50
CA GLU A 228 -20.84 23.27 -20.90
C GLU A 228 -20.93 21.97 -21.73
N THR A 229 -20.04 21.02 -21.51
CA THR A 229 -20.05 19.71 -22.20
C THR A 229 -20.81 18.62 -21.42
N GLY A 230 -21.56 19.02 -20.38
CA GLY A 230 -22.16 18.15 -19.39
C GLY A 230 -23.49 17.50 -19.78
N ASP A 231 -23.85 17.45 -21.07
CA ASP A 231 -25.18 17.06 -21.58
C ASP A 231 -25.70 15.75 -21.00
N ARG A 232 -24.82 14.76 -20.90
CA ARG A 232 -25.17 13.44 -20.34
C ARG A 232 -25.57 13.54 -18.86
N ASN A 233 -24.89 14.38 -18.08
CA ASN A 233 -25.22 14.59 -16.67
C ASN A 233 -26.55 15.34 -16.53
N PHE A 234 -26.84 16.30 -17.41
CA PHE A 234 -28.16 16.94 -17.47
C PHE A 234 -29.28 15.94 -17.78
N ALA A 235 -29.11 15.09 -18.80
CA ALA A 235 -30.09 14.06 -19.13
C ALA A 235 -30.36 13.10 -17.95
N ILE A 236 -29.30 12.67 -17.25
CA ILE A 236 -29.42 11.86 -16.03
C ILE A 236 -30.15 12.64 -14.93
N GLY A 237 -29.81 13.91 -14.71
CA GLY A 237 -30.44 14.76 -13.71
C GLY A 237 -31.95 14.91 -13.94
N TYR A 238 -32.39 15.19 -15.17
CA TYR A 238 -33.81 15.25 -15.52
C TYR A 238 -34.52 13.91 -15.31
N TYR A 239 -33.89 12.80 -15.69
CA TYR A 239 -34.45 11.46 -15.48
C TYR A 239 -34.62 11.13 -13.99
N LEU A 240 -33.62 11.43 -13.17
CA LEU A 240 -33.67 11.26 -11.70
C LEU A 240 -34.73 12.17 -11.05
N LYS A 241 -34.93 13.38 -11.58
CA LYS A 241 -35.98 14.30 -11.14
C LYS A 241 -37.37 13.74 -11.40
N GLU A 242 -37.63 13.23 -12.61
CA GLU A 242 -38.90 12.59 -12.96
C GLU A 242 -39.22 11.41 -12.04
N LYS A 243 -38.20 10.62 -11.69
CA LYS A 243 -38.33 9.42 -10.85
C LYS A 243 -38.26 9.68 -9.35
N LYS A 244 -38.28 10.96 -8.92
CA LYS A 244 -38.24 11.38 -7.50
C LYS A 244 -37.05 10.79 -6.74
N CYS A 245 -35.88 10.75 -7.38
CA CYS A 245 -34.66 10.22 -6.76
C CYS A 245 -33.90 11.26 -5.91
N PHE A 246 -34.28 12.54 -5.99
CA PHE A 246 -33.74 13.59 -5.13
C PHE A 246 -34.57 13.74 -3.85
N PRO A 247 -33.99 14.25 -2.74
CA PRO A 247 -34.73 14.65 -1.56
C PRO A 247 -35.88 15.62 -1.87
N GLU A 248 -36.91 15.63 -1.03
CA GLU A 248 -38.00 16.59 -1.15
C GLU A 248 -37.46 18.03 -1.16
N ASN A 249 -37.97 18.86 -2.09
CA ASN A 249 -37.55 20.26 -2.31
C ASN A 249 -36.13 20.47 -2.87
N ALA A 250 -35.41 19.42 -3.26
CA ALA A 250 -34.10 19.58 -3.89
C ALA A 250 -34.20 20.18 -5.31
N ASP A 251 -33.40 21.22 -5.58
CA ASP A 251 -33.21 21.74 -6.94
C ASP A 251 -32.16 20.90 -7.68
N MET A 252 -32.62 20.18 -8.70
CA MET A 252 -31.79 19.35 -9.58
C MET A 252 -30.68 20.16 -10.28
N ILE A 253 -30.97 21.39 -10.74
CA ILE A 253 -29.97 22.21 -11.44
C ILE A 253 -28.88 22.66 -10.47
N ALA A 254 -29.27 23.09 -9.26
CA ALA A 254 -28.31 23.41 -8.21
C ALA A 254 -27.46 22.20 -7.79
N ALA A 255 -28.05 21.00 -7.72
CA ALA A 255 -27.31 19.78 -7.41
C ALA A 255 -26.30 19.42 -8.50
N LEU A 256 -26.67 19.56 -9.78
CA LEU A 256 -25.74 19.34 -10.90
C LEU A 256 -24.60 20.36 -10.94
N ASP A 257 -24.91 21.65 -10.74
CA ASP A 257 -23.89 22.69 -10.61
C ASP A 257 -22.87 22.32 -9.52
N PHE A 258 -23.37 21.92 -8.35
CA PHE A 258 -22.52 21.53 -7.23
C PHE A 258 -21.69 20.28 -7.55
N TYR A 259 -22.27 19.29 -8.21
CA TYR A 259 -21.54 18.10 -8.69
C TYR A 259 -20.37 18.49 -9.61
N PHE A 260 -20.56 19.40 -10.55
CA PHE A 260 -19.48 19.88 -11.42
C PHE A 260 -18.40 20.65 -10.65
N GLN A 261 -18.80 21.44 -9.64
CA GLN A 261 -17.83 22.11 -8.77
C GLN A 261 -16.94 21.09 -8.03
N LEU A 262 -17.55 20.05 -7.43
CA LEU A 262 -16.81 19.03 -6.70
C LEU A 262 -15.85 18.24 -7.60
N CYS A 263 -16.25 17.92 -8.84
CA CYS A 263 -15.38 17.23 -9.80
C CYS A 263 -14.18 18.08 -10.23
N SER A 264 -14.29 19.41 -10.12
CA SER A 264 -13.28 20.38 -10.53
C SER A 264 -12.34 20.83 -9.40
N ILE A 265 -12.43 20.20 -8.23
CA ILE A 265 -11.49 20.40 -7.11
C ILE A 265 -10.11 19.89 -7.50
N GLU A 266 -9.07 20.68 -7.21
CA GLU A 266 -7.68 20.35 -7.54
C GLU A 266 -6.93 19.81 -6.33
N VAL A 267 -6.10 18.79 -6.56
CA VAL A 267 -5.18 18.23 -5.57
C VAL A 267 -3.83 17.99 -6.23
N THR A 268 -2.81 17.70 -5.41
CA THR A 268 -1.55 17.10 -5.88
C THR A 268 -1.52 15.64 -5.48
N CYS A 269 -0.54 14.86 -5.96
CA CYS A 269 -0.36 13.49 -5.46
C CYS A 269 -0.09 13.51 -3.95
N GLU A 270 0.72 14.47 -3.48
CA GLU A 270 1.10 14.62 -2.08
C GLU A 270 -0.07 14.92 -1.14
N SER A 271 -1.08 15.70 -1.58
CA SER A 271 -2.29 15.93 -0.77
C SER A 271 -3.29 14.78 -0.90
N GLY A 272 -3.44 14.24 -2.11
CA GLY A 272 -4.33 13.10 -2.38
C GLY A 272 -3.96 11.83 -1.60
N CYS A 273 -2.67 11.54 -1.42
CA CYS A 273 -2.26 10.36 -0.65
C CYS A 273 -2.59 10.50 0.85
N VAL A 274 -2.59 11.72 1.40
CA VAL A 274 -2.99 11.98 2.80
C VAL A 274 -4.51 11.81 2.96
N MET A 275 -5.31 12.23 1.97
CA MET A 275 -6.75 11.95 1.95
C MET A 275 -7.03 10.44 1.93
N ALA A 276 -6.33 9.69 1.07
CA ALA A 276 -6.43 8.23 1.04
C ALA A 276 -5.99 7.60 2.37
N ALA A 277 -4.93 8.11 2.99
CA ALA A 277 -4.42 7.61 4.26
C ALA A 277 -5.36 7.93 5.44
N THR A 278 -6.11 9.02 5.37
CA THR A 278 -7.21 9.32 6.31
C THR A 278 -8.29 8.25 6.26
N LEU A 279 -8.64 7.76 5.05
CA LEU A 279 -9.54 6.60 4.91
C LEU A 279 -8.88 5.31 5.41
N ALA A 280 -7.60 5.09 5.13
CA ALA A 280 -6.85 3.93 5.63
C ALA A 280 -6.81 3.89 7.17
N ASN A 281 -6.80 5.05 7.82
CA ASN A 281 -6.70 5.23 9.27
C ASN A 281 -8.07 5.42 9.96
N GLY A 282 -9.15 4.86 9.39
CA GLY A 282 -10.46 4.86 10.03
C GLY A 282 -11.08 6.26 10.21
N GLY A 283 -10.70 7.22 9.36
CA GLY A 283 -11.23 8.58 9.36
C GLY A 283 -10.41 9.57 10.19
N ILE A 284 -9.25 9.16 10.71
CA ILE A 284 -8.32 10.03 11.45
C ILE A 284 -7.19 10.47 10.51
N CYS A 285 -6.99 11.78 10.34
CA CYS A 285 -5.92 12.26 9.47
C CYS A 285 -4.55 11.88 10.05
N PRO A 286 -3.68 11.17 9.30
CA PRO A 286 -2.46 10.58 9.85
C PRO A 286 -1.44 11.63 10.27
N ILE A 287 -1.41 12.80 9.63
CA ILE A 287 -0.43 13.86 9.89
C ILE A 287 -0.93 14.96 10.85
N THR A 288 -2.19 14.91 11.28
CA THR A 288 -2.72 15.86 12.28
C THR A 288 -3.27 15.17 13.53
N GLY A 289 -3.72 13.92 13.43
CA GLY A 289 -4.41 13.19 14.49
C GLY A 289 -5.88 13.60 14.67
N GLU A 290 -6.40 14.48 13.82
CA GLU A 290 -7.81 14.91 13.86
C GLU A 290 -8.72 13.80 13.35
N ARG A 291 -9.82 13.52 14.08
CA ARG A 291 -10.90 12.66 13.59
C ARG A 291 -11.77 13.46 12.63
N VAL A 292 -11.64 13.18 11.35
CA VAL A 292 -12.35 13.89 10.26
C VAL A 292 -13.64 13.17 9.87
N LEU A 293 -13.65 11.84 9.90
CA LEU A 293 -14.82 11.04 9.49
C LEU A 293 -15.18 9.98 10.53
N SER A 294 -16.42 9.52 10.52
CA SER A 294 -16.85 8.38 11.33
C SER A 294 -16.31 7.08 10.75
N ALA A 295 -15.98 6.12 11.61
CA ALA A 295 -15.48 4.81 11.17
C ALA A 295 -16.50 4.06 10.30
N GLU A 296 -17.80 4.28 10.53
CA GLU A 296 -18.88 3.76 9.71
C GLU A 296 -18.82 4.28 8.27
N ALA A 297 -18.71 5.61 8.11
CA ALA A 297 -18.61 6.24 6.80
C ALA A 297 -17.40 5.71 6.03
N VAL A 298 -16.25 5.60 6.71
CA VAL A 298 -15.01 5.08 6.11
C VAL A 298 -15.17 3.63 5.68
N ARG A 299 -15.67 2.75 6.54
CA ARG A 299 -15.91 1.34 6.21
C ARG A 299 -16.80 1.20 4.97
N ASN A 300 -17.93 1.91 4.94
CA ASN A 300 -18.86 1.80 3.83
C ASN A 300 -18.24 2.34 2.52
N THR A 301 -17.49 3.43 2.61
CA THR A 301 -16.78 4.03 1.47
C THR A 301 -15.77 3.05 0.89
N LEU A 302 -14.96 2.41 1.74
CA LEU A 302 -13.96 1.43 1.29
C LEU A 302 -14.61 0.20 0.65
N SER A 303 -15.73 -0.28 1.19
CA SER A 303 -16.49 -1.38 0.58
C SER A 303 -17.00 -1.02 -0.81
N LEU A 304 -17.53 0.19 -1.01
CA LEU A 304 -17.99 0.66 -2.32
C LEU A 304 -16.83 0.94 -3.29
N MET A 305 -15.70 1.46 -2.80
CA MET A 305 -14.49 1.63 -3.61
C MET A 305 -13.97 0.29 -4.10
N HIS A 306 -14.04 -0.76 -3.27
CA HIS A 306 -13.62 -2.10 -3.66
C HIS A 306 -14.47 -2.68 -4.80
N SER A 307 -15.81 -2.59 -4.71
CA SER A 307 -16.70 -3.21 -5.70
C SER A 307 -17.06 -2.32 -6.90
N CYS A 308 -16.98 -0.99 -6.77
CA CYS A 308 -17.52 -0.03 -7.73
C CYS A 308 -16.53 1.09 -8.13
N GLY A 309 -15.26 0.97 -7.74
CA GLY A 309 -14.30 2.08 -7.79
C GLY A 309 -13.68 2.41 -9.16
N MET A 310 -13.51 1.42 -10.02
CA MET A 310 -12.64 1.48 -11.21
C MET A 310 -13.42 1.34 -12.52
N TYR A 311 -14.59 1.97 -12.60
CA TYR A 311 -15.52 1.88 -13.74
C TYR A 311 -15.85 0.41 -14.06
N ASP A 312 -15.93 0.03 -15.33
CA ASP A 312 -16.21 -1.35 -15.77
C ASP A 312 -15.12 -2.34 -15.34
N PHE A 313 -13.93 -1.83 -15.00
CA PHE A 313 -12.81 -2.64 -14.50
C PHE A 313 -12.93 -2.98 -13.00
N SER A 314 -13.94 -2.48 -12.28
CA SER A 314 -14.05 -2.66 -10.82
C SER A 314 -14.01 -4.13 -10.39
N GLY A 315 -14.72 -5.02 -11.08
CA GLY A 315 -14.73 -6.45 -10.75
C GLY A 315 -13.37 -7.12 -10.98
N GLN A 316 -12.71 -6.82 -12.09
CA GLN A 316 -11.37 -7.33 -12.41
C GLN A 316 -10.32 -6.77 -11.46
N PHE A 317 -10.42 -5.48 -11.11
CA PHE A 317 -9.54 -4.83 -10.15
C PHE A 317 -9.69 -5.43 -8.75
N ALA A 318 -10.93 -5.64 -8.29
CA ALA A 318 -11.21 -6.29 -7.02
C ALA A 318 -10.68 -7.73 -6.96
N PHE A 319 -10.67 -8.45 -8.08
CA PHE A 319 -10.18 -9.82 -8.15
C PHE A 319 -8.65 -9.92 -8.23
N HIS A 320 -8.00 -9.09 -9.05
CA HIS A 320 -6.56 -9.18 -9.30
C HIS A 320 -5.73 -8.31 -8.35
N VAL A 321 -6.21 -7.12 -8.00
CA VAL A 321 -5.53 -6.18 -7.10
C VAL A 321 -6.11 -6.27 -5.69
N GLY A 322 -7.43 -6.39 -5.57
CA GLY A 322 -8.08 -6.60 -4.28
C GLY A 322 -7.94 -5.44 -3.30
N LEU A 323 -7.70 -4.22 -3.78
CA LEU A 323 -7.60 -3.03 -2.94
C LEU A 323 -8.76 -2.06 -3.22
N PRO A 324 -9.30 -1.35 -2.22
CA PRO A 324 -10.22 -0.24 -2.46
C PRO A 324 -9.53 0.88 -3.25
N ALA A 325 -10.09 1.23 -4.40
CA ALA A 325 -9.55 2.31 -5.24
C ALA A 325 -10.67 3.14 -5.89
N LYS A 326 -10.34 4.34 -6.37
CA LYS A 326 -11.21 5.12 -7.25
C LYS A 326 -10.39 5.80 -8.33
N SER A 327 -10.79 5.62 -9.58
CA SER A 327 -10.21 6.31 -10.73
C SER A 327 -10.94 7.60 -11.09
N GLY A 328 -10.22 8.55 -11.68
CA GLY A 328 -10.73 9.77 -12.27
C GLY A 328 -10.22 9.96 -13.70
N VAL A 329 -11.05 10.54 -14.57
CA VAL A 329 -10.72 10.84 -15.97
C VAL A 329 -9.56 11.84 -16.14
N SER A 330 -9.11 12.47 -15.07
CA SER A 330 -7.87 13.25 -15.04
C SER A 330 -6.60 12.39 -15.04
N GLY A 331 -6.73 11.05 -14.98
CA GLY A 331 -5.62 10.13 -14.82
C GLY A 331 -5.26 9.83 -13.36
N ALA A 332 -6.08 10.30 -12.42
CA ALA A 332 -5.88 10.07 -11.00
C ALA A 332 -6.39 8.69 -10.55
N VAL A 333 -5.66 8.04 -9.65
CA VAL A 333 -6.09 6.82 -8.95
C VAL A 333 -5.86 7.01 -7.46
N LEU A 334 -6.95 7.16 -6.72
CA LEU A 334 -6.97 7.18 -5.26
C LEU A 334 -7.01 5.74 -4.75
N LEU A 335 -5.93 5.25 -4.15
CA LEU A 335 -5.77 3.87 -3.69
C LEU A 335 -5.65 3.83 -2.16
N VAL A 336 -6.37 2.90 -1.52
CA VAL A 336 -6.30 2.72 -0.07
C VAL A 336 -5.84 1.30 0.26
N VAL A 337 -4.84 1.18 1.13
CA VAL A 337 -4.47 -0.07 1.79
C VAL A 337 -4.91 0.05 3.26
N PRO A 338 -6.08 -0.50 3.63
CA PRO A 338 -6.67 -0.28 4.94
C PRO A 338 -5.71 -0.63 6.08
N ASN A 339 -5.66 0.24 7.09
CA ASN A 339 -4.77 0.16 8.26
C ASN A 339 -3.25 0.26 7.96
N ILE A 340 -2.83 0.51 6.72
CA ILE A 340 -1.42 0.61 6.34
C ILE A 340 -1.10 1.98 5.75
N MET A 341 -1.71 2.32 4.61
CA MET A 341 -1.37 3.55 3.88
C MET A 341 -2.43 3.95 2.86
N GLY A 342 -2.38 5.21 2.46
CA GLY A 342 -3.04 5.73 1.26
C GLY A 342 -2.01 6.06 0.18
N ILE A 343 -2.38 5.85 -1.08
CA ILE A 343 -1.56 6.14 -2.25
C ILE A 343 -2.38 6.97 -3.23
N MET A 344 -1.74 7.96 -3.86
CA MET A 344 -2.27 8.67 -5.02
C MET A 344 -1.32 8.49 -6.18
N CYS A 345 -1.81 7.89 -7.26
CA CYS A 345 -1.11 7.80 -8.54
C CYS A 345 -1.76 8.77 -9.53
N TRP A 346 -0.96 9.41 -10.38
CA TRP A 346 -1.47 10.32 -11.39
C TRP A 346 -0.69 10.23 -12.70
N SER A 347 -1.36 9.78 -13.76
CA SER A 347 -0.87 9.76 -15.13
C SER A 347 -2.05 10.03 -16.07
N PRO A 348 -2.08 11.17 -16.80
CA PRO A 348 -3.19 11.59 -17.65
C PRO A 348 -3.65 10.57 -18.72
N PRO A 349 -2.76 9.79 -19.37
CA PRO A 349 -3.18 8.76 -20.32
C PRO A 349 -4.09 7.69 -19.70
N LEU A 350 -5.29 7.54 -20.28
CA LEU A 350 -6.30 6.58 -19.88
C LEU A 350 -6.37 5.38 -20.83
N ASP A 351 -6.76 4.23 -20.28
CA ASP A 351 -7.13 3.05 -21.04
C ASP A 351 -8.52 3.21 -21.69
N ARG A 352 -8.99 2.16 -22.37
CA ARG A 352 -10.29 2.16 -23.07
C ARG A 352 -11.51 2.23 -22.16
N VAL A 353 -11.34 2.01 -20.85
CA VAL A 353 -12.43 2.03 -19.86
C VAL A 353 -12.36 3.26 -18.93
N GLY A 354 -11.38 4.15 -19.15
CA GLY A 354 -11.24 5.42 -18.45
C GLY A 354 -10.34 5.38 -17.21
N ASN A 355 -9.53 4.34 -17.03
CA ASN A 355 -8.57 4.25 -15.93
C ASN A 355 -7.16 4.64 -16.38
N SER A 356 -6.38 5.24 -15.48
CA SER A 356 -4.97 5.59 -15.77
C SER A 356 -4.14 4.34 -16.08
N VAL A 357 -3.46 4.32 -17.24
CA VAL A 357 -2.65 3.15 -17.66
C VAL A 357 -1.54 2.86 -16.65
N ARG A 358 -0.67 3.83 -16.38
CA ARG A 358 0.42 3.69 -15.41
C ARG A 358 -0.11 3.42 -14.00
N GLY A 359 -1.21 4.08 -13.62
CA GLY A 359 -1.85 3.88 -12.31
C GLY A 359 -2.30 2.43 -12.07
N ILE A 360 -2.94 1.80 -13.06
CA ILE A 360 -3.37 0.39 -12.95
C ILE A 360 -2.17 -0.55 -12.91
N HIS A 361 -1.18 -0.36 -13.79
CA HIS A 361 0.03 -1.19 -13.79
C HIS A 361 0.77 -1.11 -12.45
N PHE A 362 0.88 0.09 -11.87
CA PHE A 362 1.46 0.29 -10.56
C PHE A 362 0.72 -0.49 -9.46
N CYS A 363 -0.61 -0.43 -9.45
CA CYS A 363 -1.43 -1.19 -8.49
C CYS A 363 -1.21 -2.70 -8.63
N GLN A 364 -1.07 -3.22 -9.84
CA GLN A 364 -0.84 -4.65 -10.10
C GLN A 364 0.55 -5.10 -9.66
N GLU A 365 1.60 -4.34 -9.98
CA GLU A 365 2.96 -4.66 -9.54
C GLU A 365 3.09 -4.55 -8.01
N LEU A 366 2.42 -3.56 -7.40
CA LEU A 366 2.39 -3.38 -5.95
C LEU A 366 1.92 -4.64 -5.22
N VAL A 367 0.78 -5.22 -5.62
CA VAL A 367 0.24 -6.43 -4.97
C VAL A 367 0.94 -7.72 -5.41
N SER A 368 1.68 -7.68 -6.51
CA SER A 368 2.53 -8.79 -6.94
C SER A 368 3.78 -8.88 -6.06
N LEU A 369 4.34 -7.72 -5.68
CA LEU A 369 5.49 -7.62 -4.79
C LEU A 369 5.11 -7.76 -3.31
N PHE A 370 4.05 -7.12 -2.86
CA PHE A 370 3.65 -7.06 -1.45
C PHE A 370 2.36 -7.83 -1.15
N ASN A 371 2.24 -8.37 0.07
CA ASN A 371 1.05 -9.08 0.55
C ASN A 371 -0.11 -8.14 0.95
N PHE A 372 -0.39 -7.14 0.11
CA PHE A 372 -1.42 -6.12 0.35
C PHE A 372 -2.79 -6.46 -0.19
N HIS A 373 -2.92 -7.47 -1.05
CA HIS A 373 -4.24 -7.88 -1.53
C HIS A 373 -5.16 -8.17 -0.33
N ASN A 374 -6.40 -7.67 -0.34
CA ASN A 374 -7.28 -7.73 0.84
C ASN A 374 -7.60 -9.18 1.30
N TYR A 375 -7.40 -10.16 0.42
CA TYR A 375 -7.55 -11.59 0.70
C TYR A 375 -6.23 -12.37 0.74
N ASP A 376 -5.07 -11.71 0.75
CA ASP A 376 -3.77 -12.38 0.95
C ASP A 376 -3.60 -12.87 2.39
N ASN A 377 -2.79 -13.91 2.55
CA ASN A 377 -2.50 -14.50 3.85
C ASN A 377 -1.36 -13.73 4.56
N LEU A 378 -1.57 -13.37 5.83
CA LEU A 378 -0.58 -12.66 6.64
C LEU A 378 0.46 -13.56 7.29
N ARG A 379 0.28 -14.88 7.28
CA ARG A 379 1.16 -15.88 7.94
C ARG A 379 1.96 -16.72 6.94
N HIS A 380 1.32 -17.17 5.87
CA HIS A 380 1.87 -18.09 4.88
C HIS A 380 1.81 -17.43 3.50
N PHE A 381 2.84 -16.66 3.15
CA PHE A 381 2.98 -16.02 1.85
C PHE A 381 4.33 -16.44 1.24
N ALA A 382 4.28 -17.14 0.10
CA ALA A 382 5.44 -17.91 -0.37
C ALA A 382 6.61 -17.05 -0.89
N ARG A 383 6.34 -15.83 -1.40
CA ARG A 383 7.37 -14.95 -2.02
C ARG A 383 7.12 -13.44 -1.92
N LYS A 384 5.96 -13.02 -1.39
CA LYS A 384 5.61 -11.60 -1.29
C LYS A 384 6.32 -10.97 -0.07
N LEU A 385 6.52 -9.67 -0.11
CA LEU A 385 7.07 -8.90 1.00
C LEU A 385 5.95 -8.43 1.93
N ASP A 386 6.20 -8.44 3.23
CA ASP A 386 5.34 -7.82 4.24
C ASP A 386 6.10 -6.69 4.97
N PRO A 387 5.90 -5.42 4.59
CA PRO A 387 6.65 -4.31 5.15
C PRO A 387 6.22 -3.96 6.57
N ARG A 388 5.18 -4.62 7.13
CA ARG A 388 4.80 -4.48 8.54
C ARG A 388 5.74 -5.19 9.49
N ARG A 389 6.54 -6.13 8.96
CA ARG A 389 7.48 -6.93 9.74
C ARG A 389 8.90 -6.41 9.55
N LEU A 390 9.71 -6.54 10.60
CA LEU A 390 11.15 -6.27 10.51
C LEU A 390 11.81 -7.41 9.72
N SER A 391 12.48 -7.06 8.63
CA SER A 391 13.12 -7.99 7.68
C SER A 391 14.03 -9.04 8.35
N LEU A 392 14.80 -8.63 9.36
CA LEU A 392 15.72 -9.49 10.09
C LEU A 392 15.06 -10.29 11.22
N ASP A 393 14.03 -9.73 11.85
CA ASP A 393 13.43 -10.31 13.05
C ASP A 393 12.55 -11.53 12.71
N ASP A 394 11.88 -11.51 11.56
CA ASP A 394 11.01 -12.61 11.12
C ASP A 394 11.80 -13.84 10.66
N ARG A 395 12.91 -13.60 9.93
CA ARG A 395 13.85 -14.67 9.56
C ARG A 395 14.46 -15.28 10.81
N ASN A 396 15.04 -14.46 11.69
CA ASN A 396 15.66 -14.95 12.93
C ASN A 396 14.66 -15.68 13.83
N LYS A 397 13.41 -15.21 13.96
CA LYS A 397 12.37 -15.92 14.73
C LYS A 397 12.00 -17.26 14.10
N SER A 398 11.87 -17.31 12.77
CA SER A 398 11.57 -18.57 12.08
C SER A 398 12.70 -19.58 12.27
N VAL A 399 13.95 -19.15 12.11
CA VAL A 399 15.15 -19.96 12.40
C VAL A 399 15.17 -20.42 13.86
N VAL A 400 15.00 -19.51 14.82
CA VAL A 400 15.03 -19.85 16.26
C VAL A 400 13.92 -20.83 16.62
N ASN A 401 12.70 -20.65 16.09
CA ASN A 401 11.59 -21.58 16.33
C ASN A 401 11.85 -22.95 15.71
N LEU A 402 12.47 -22.99 14.52
CA LEU A 402 12.92 -24.22 13.88
C LEU A 402 13.98 -24.93 14.75
N MET A 403 14.99 -24.21 15.24
CA MET A 403 16.03 -24.76 16.12
C MET A 403 15.44 -25.28 17.44
N PHE A 404 14.48 -24.57 18.03
CA PHE A 404 13.82 -25.01 19.26
C PHE A 404 13.00 -26.28 19.06
N ALA A 405 12.31 -26.41 17.91
CA ALA A 405 11.61 -27.64 17.54
C ALA A 405 12.58 -28.81 17.31
N ALA A 406 13.77 -28.55 16.75
CA ALA A 406 14.82 -29.55 16.60
C ALA A 406 15.41 -29.98 17.96
N TYR A 407 15.61 -29.03 18.88
CA TYR A 407 16.08 -29.28 20.25
C TYR A 407 15.08 -30.10 21.07
N SER A 408 13.79 -29.74 21.04
CA SER A 408 12.75 -30.42 21.82
C SER A 408 12.32 -31.77 21.24
N GLY A 409 12.70 -32.05 20.00
CA GLY A 409 12.28 -33.25 19.29
C GLY A 409 10.85 -33.23 18.77
N ASP A 410 10.22 -32.05 18.64
CA ASP A 410 8.87 -31.91 18.12
C ASP A 410 8.84 -32.09 16.59
N VAL A 411 8.80 -33.35 16.17
CA VAL A 411 8.66 -33.76 14.76
C VAL A 411 7.42 -33.14 14.10
N SER A 412 6.34 -32.91 14.85
CA SER A 412 5.12 -32.33 14.30
C SER A 412 5.30 -30.85 13.96
N ALA A 413 6.06 -30.09 14.76
CA ALA A 413 6.47 -28.73 14.41
C ALA A 413 7.42 -28.72 13.21
N LEU A 414 8.41 -29.61 13.17
CA LEU A 414 9.38 -29.70 12.07
C LEU A 414 8.71 -30.04 10.73
N ARG A 415 7.77 -30.99 10.71
CA ARG A 415 6.94 -31.28 9.53
C ARG A 415 6.12 -30.08 9.09
N ARG A 416 5.55 -29.33 10.04
CA ARG A 416 4.80 -28.09 9.72
C ARG A 416 5.70 -27.03 9.08
N PHE A 417 6.93 -26.86 9.55
CA PHE A 417 7.90 -25.94 8.93
C PHE A 417 8.30 -26.38 7.52
N ALA A 418 8.64 -27.66 7.34
CA ALA A 418 8.97 -28.22 6.02
C ALA A 418 7.81 -28.07 5.01
N LEU A 419 6.57 -28.32 5.44
CA LEU A 419 5.37 -28.13 4.61
C LEU A 419 5.05 -26.65 4.34
N SER A 420 5.54 -25.72 5.17
CA SER A 420 5.33 -24.28 5.01
C SER A 420 6.36 -23.62 4.09
N ALA A 421 7.19 -24.40 3.39
CA ALA A 421 8.29 -23.94 2.53
C ALA A 421 9.32 -23.04 3.25
N VAL A 422 9.49 -23.22 4.57
CA VAL A 422 10.62 -22.65 5.29
C VAL A 422 11.89 -23.35 4.84
N ASP A 423 12.92 -22.58 4.54
CA ASP A 423 14.23 -23.13 4.23
C ASP A 423 14.83 -23.76 5.50
N MET A 424 14.90 -25.10 5.48
CA MET A 424 15.37 -25.90 6.61
C MET A 424 16.90 -25.82 6.76
N GLU A 425 17.59 -25.21 5.79
CA GLU A 425 19.03 -24.98 5.78
C GLU A 425 19.44 -23.64 6.41
N GLU A 426 18.47 -22.81 6.84
CA GLU A 426 18.80 -21.54 7.48
C GLU A 426 19.63 -21.76 8.77
N LYS A 427 20.62 -20.88 8.93
CA LYS A 427 21.60 -20.96 10.02
C LYS A 427 21.28 -19.96 11.12
N ASP A 428 21.54 -20.37 12.36
CA ASP A 428 21.52 -19.47 13.51
C ASP A 428 22.75 -18.54 13.55
N TYR A 429 22.87 -17.72 14.60
CA TYR A 429 23.99 -16.80 14.81
C TYR A 429 25.36 -17.50 14.94
N ASP A 430 25.38 -18.78 15.31
CA ASP A 430 26.58 -19.62 15.40
C ASP A 430 26.85 -20.40 14.11
N SER A 431 26.10 -20.10 13.06
CA SER A 431 26.14 -20.79 11.77
C SER A 431 25.70 -22.26 11.84
N ARG A 432 24.87 -22.62 12.83
CA ARG A 432 24.31 -23.98 13.00
C ARG A 432 22.95 -24.09 12.32
N THR A 433 22.71 -25.23 11.69
CA THR A 433 21.40 -25.60 11.12
C THR A 433 20.59 -26.46 12.09
N GLY A 434 19.31 -26.69 11.80
CA GLY A 434 18.46 -27.59 12.59
C GLY A 434 19.07 -28.99 12.74
N LEU A 435 19.82 -29.45 11.73
CA LEU A 435 20.53 -30.73 11.75
C LEU A 435 21.65 -30.77 12.80
N HIS A 436 22.39 -29.67 13.00
CA HIS A 436 23.44 -29.62 14.02
C HIS A 436 22.84 -29.75 15.42
N VAL A 437 21.75 -29.03 15.68
CA VAL A 437 21.04 -29.06 16.97
C VAL A 437 20.42 -30.45 17.22
N ALA A 438 19.75 -31.03 16.22
CA ALA A 438 19.17 -32.36 16.34
C ALA A 438 20.23 -33.46 16.56
N SER A 439 21.42 -33.31 15.99
CA SER A 439 22.52 -34.27 16.10
C SER A 439 23.14 -34.28 17.50
N ALA A 440 23.20 -33.14 18.18
CA ALA A 440 23.68 -33.04 19.56
C ALA A 440 22.70 -33.66 20.58
N GLU A 441 21.39 -33.51 20.37
CA GLU A 441 20.34 -33.92 21.33
C GLU A 441 19.82 -35.36 21.13
N ALA A 442 20.32 -36.09 20.13
CA ALA A 442 19.89 -37.46 19.79
C ALA A 442 18.43 -37.61 19.33
N VAL A 443 17.76 -36.52 18.93
CA VAL A 443 16.39 -36.56 18.39
C VAL A 443 16.40 -36.67 16.86
N PHE A 444 16.99 -37.75 16.37
CA PHE A 444 17.23 -37.94 14.93
C PHE A 444 16.06 -38.61 14.18
N GLN A 445 15.00 -39.02 14.88
CA GLN A 445 14.03 -40.00 14.37
C GLN A 445 13.11 -39.54 13.22
N SER A 446 13.14 -38.32 12.68
CA SER A 446 12.18 -37.96 11.62
C SER A 446 12.55 -36.77 10.73
N PHE A 447 12.60 -37.04 9.41
CA PHE A 447 12.36 -36.11 8.28
C PHE A 447 13.45 -35.12 7.82
N PHE A 448 14.65 -35.10 8.42
CA PHE A 448 15.70 -34.10 8.09
C PHE A 448 16.73 -34.52 7.04
N ILE A 449 16.43 -35.51 6.21
CA ILE A 449 17.42 -36.00 5.25
C ILE A 449 17.01 -35.63 3.83
N THR A 450 17.13 -34.34 3.56
CA THR A 450 17.26 -33.84 2.19
C THR A 450 18.22 -32.65 2.24
N ALA A 451 19.34 -32.84 1.55
CA ALA A 451 20.41 -31.88 1.22
C ALA A 451 21.41 -31.50 2.34
N TYR A 452 22.68 -31.88 2.08
CA TYR A 452 23.95 -31.37 2.63
C TYR A 452 24.39 -31.70 4.07
N ILE A 453 25.15 -32.80 4.18
CA ILE A 453 25.94 -33.25 5.36
C ILE A 453 27.27 -32.47 5.53
N ALA A 454 27.58 -31.53 4.62
CA ALA A 454 28.92 -30.98 4.45
C ALA A 454 29.07 -29.48 4.75
N LEU A 455 28.29 -28.92 5.68
CA LEU A 455 28.47 -27.53 6.10
C LEU A 455 29.15 -27.48 7.47
N SER A 456 30.40 -26.98 7.49
CA SER A 456 31.14 -26.70 8.72
C SER A 456 30.57 -25.47 9.44
N ILE A 457 30.42 -25.57 10.76
CA ILE A 457 30.01 -24.44 11.62
C ILE A 457 31.15 -23.43 11.82
N ARG A 458 30.87 -22.34 12.55
CA ARG A 458 31.88 -21.34 12.96
C ARG A 458 33.11 -21.94 13.67
N TRP A 459 32.93 -23.08 14.33
CA TRP A 459 33.95 -23.84 15.06
C TRP A 459 34.56 -25.00 14.25
N GLY A 460 34.20 -25.15 12.97
CA GLY A 460 34.76 -26.17 12.08
C GLY A 460 34.16 -27.58 12.22
N ASN A 461 33.32 -27.84 13.23
CA ASN A 461 32.66 -29.13 13.41
C ASN A 461 31.56 -29.36 12.37
N THR A 462 31.40 -30.62 11.96
CA THR A 462 30.26 -31.09 11.18
C THR A 462 29.17 -31.66 12.10
N PRO A 463 27.93 -31.87 11.62
CA PRO A 463 26.91 -32.56 12.41
C PRO A 463 27.35 -33.95 12.93
N LEU A 464 28.25 -34.62 12.20
CA LEU A 464 28.85 -35.90 12.62
C LEU A 464 29.84 -35.72 13.77
N ASP A 465 30.64 -34.66 13.74
CA ASP A 465 31.59 -34.35 14.82
C ASP A 465 30.85 -33.96 16.09
N ASP A 466 29.77 -33.19 15.98
CA ASP A 466 28.91 -32.86 17.12
C ASP A 466 28.27 -34.14 17.70
N ALA A 467 27.74 -35.04 16.86
CA ALA A 467 27.18 -36.31 17.32
C ALA A 467 28.22 -37.19 18.05
N ARG A 468 29.48 -37.19 17.59
CA ARG A 468 30.59 -37.90 18.25
C ARG A 468 30.99 -37.23 19.56
N GLN A 469 31.09 -35.90 19.58
CA GLN A 469 31.45 -35.12 20.76
C GLN A 469 30.44 -35.31 21.90
N PHE A 470 29.15 -35.39 21.58
CA PHE A 470 28.08 -35.62 22.55
C PHE A 470 27.77 -37.11 22.80
N GLY A 471 28.53 -38.05 22.22
CA GLY A 471 28.39 -39.49 22.46
C GLY A 471 27.07 -40.10 21.99
N ARG A 472 26.57 -39.70 20.81
CA ARG A 472 25.27 -40.12 20.27
C ARG A 472 25.42 -41.22 19.21
N ASP A 473 25.74 -42.45 19.63
CA ASP A 473 26.09 -43.56 18.72
C ASP A 473 25.02 -43.87 17.65
N GLY A 474 23.73 -43.79 18.02
CA GLY A 474 22.62 -44.00 17.08
C GLY A 474 22.56 -42.96 15.95
N VAL A 475 22.92 -41.71 16.25
CA VAL A 475 22.98 -40.61 15.26
C VAL A 475 24.21 -40.75 14.39
N VAL A 476 25.35 -41.11 14.99
CA VAL A 476 26.61 -41.35 14.28
C VAL A 476 26.45 -42.45 13.23
N SER A 477 25.75 -43.55 13.56
CA SER A 477 25.48 -44.63 12.61
C SER A 477 24.72 -44.13 11.38
N VAL A 478 23.64 -43.37 11.57
CA VAL A 478 22.79 -42.91 10.46
C VAL A 478 23.49 -41.83 9.62
N LEU A 479 24.19 -40.87 10.25
CA LEU A 479 24.97 -39.86 9.52
C LEU A 479 26.11 -40.49 8.71
N THR A 480 26.77 -41.53 9.25
CA THR A 480 27.84 -42.26 8.55
C THR A 480 27.28 -43.04 7.36
N GLU A 481 26.14 -43.70 7.52
CA GLU A 481 25.45 -44.42 6.44
C GLU A 481 25.07 -43.46 5.29
N TYR A 482 24.51 -42.30 5.62
CA TYR A 482 24.18 -41.29 4.62
C TYR A 482 25.39 -40.67 3.93
N GLN A 483 26.50 -40.46 4.65
CA GLN A 483 27.74 -39.99 4.05
C GLN A 483 28.28 -41.01 3.02
N GLN A 484 28.18 -42.31 3.31
CA GLN A 484 28.55 -43.38 2.39
C GLN A 484 27.63 -43.42 1.15
N MET A 485 26.31 -43.27 1.32
CA MET A 485 25.37 -43.20 0.19
C MET A 485 25.62 -41.99 -0.72
N TYR A 486 25.93 -40.82 -0.14
CA TYR A 486 26.17 -39.59 -0.91
C TYR A 486 27.47 -39.66 -1.72
N LEU A 487 28.53 -40.25 -1.15
CA LEU A 487 29.79 -40.50 -1.84
C LEU A 487 29.62 -41.50 -3.00
N CYS A 488 28.76 -42.51 -2.85
CA CYS A 488 28.40 -43.43 -3.94
C CYS A 488 27.63 -42.75 -5.08
N ASN A 489 26.73 -41.79 -4.79
CA ASN A 489 25.94 -41.09 -5.80
C ASN A 489 26.69 -39.97 -6.55
N ASN A 490 27.66 -39.30 -5.93
CA ASN A 490 28.51 -38.34 -6.66
C ASN A 490 29.62 -39.03 -7.47
N GLY A 491 30.01 -40.25 -7.10
CA GLY A 491 30.92 -41.08 -7.89
C GLY A 491 30.31 -41.66 -9.18
N SER A 492 28.97 -41.65 -9.31
CA SER A 492 28.26 -42.09 -10.51
C SER A 492 27.93 -40.94 -11.47
N GLN A 493 27.85 -39.68 -11.02
CA GLN A 493 27.72 -38.52 -11.92
C GLN A 493 29.04 -38.17 -12.63
N SER A 494 30.21 -38.37 -12.01
CA SER A 494 31.50 -38.12 -12.68
C SER A 494 31.80 -39.14 -13.78
N LYS A 495 31.27 -40.37 -13.68
CA LYS A 495 31.47 -41.40 -14.71
C LYS A 495 30.62 -41.18 -15.96
N THR A 496 29.45 -40.53 -15.86
CA THR A 496 28.58 -40.31 -17.03
C THR A 496 29.01 -39.14 -17.92
N GLU A 497 29.78 -38.17 -17.41
CA GLU A 497 30.36 -37.10 -18.21
C GLU A 497 31.65 -37.54 -18.94
N ASP A 498 32.46 -38.40 -18.33
CA ASP A 498 33.64 -38.97 -18.99
C ASP A 498 33.27 -40.02 -20.06
N GLN A 499 32.17 -40.77 -19.89
CA GLN A 499 31.71 -41.71 -20.93
C GLN A 499 31.17 -40.98 -22.19
N ARG A 500 30.59 -39.78 -22.06
CA ARG A 500 30.11 -39.00 -23.23
C ARG A 500 31.23 -38.29 -24.00
N LYS A 501 32.39 -38.07 -23.38
CA LYS A 501 33.58 -37.55 -24.07
C LYS A 501 34.39 -38.62 -24.80
N LEU A 502 34.31 -39.88 -24.37
CA LEU A 502 35.01 -41.00 -25.03
C LEU A 502 34.25 -41.53 -26.28
N ASP A 503 32.92 -41.41 -26.34
CA ASP A 503 32.14 -41.85 -27.51
C ASP A 503 32.07 -40.83 -28.67
N SER A 504 32.65 -39.63 -28.51
CA SER A 504 32.70 -38.59 -29.56
C SER A 504 34.06 -38.47 -30.27
N GLU A 505 35.11 -39.16 -29.79
CA GLU A 505 36.45 -39.16 -30.43
C GLU A 505 36.78 -40.49 -31.15
N GLY A 506 35.85 -41.45 -31.22
CA GLY A 506 36.10 -42.81 -31.74
C GLY A 506 35.52 -43.16 -33.12
N CYS A 507 34.81 -42.25 -33.80
CA CYS A 507 34.19 -42.55 -35.11
C CYS A 507 34.65 -41.57 -36.19
N GLY A 508 35.90 -41.73 -36.61
CA GLY A 508 36.50 -41.00 -37.71
C GLY A 508 37.87 -41.57 -38.04
N LEU A 509 37.89 -42.65 -38.85
CA LEU A 509 38.95 -43.07 -39.78
C LEU A 509 38.72 -44.52 -40.22
N SER A 510 37.90 -44.70 -41.27
CA SER A 510 38.10 -45.62 -42.42
C SER A 510 36.84 -45.65 -43.27
#